data_AF-A0AA39K9N6-F1
#
_entry.id   AF-A0AA39K9N6-F1
#
_cell.length_a   1.000
_cell.length_b   1.000
_cell.length_c   1.000
_cell.angle_alpha   90.00
_cell.angle_beta   90.00
_cell.angle_gamma   90.00
#
_symmetry.space_group_name_H-M   'P 1'
#
loop_
_entity.id
_entity.type
_entity.pdbx_description
1 polymer ?
#
loop_
_entity_poly.entity_id
_entity_poly.type
_entity_poly.pdbx_seq_one_letter_code
_entity_poly.pdbx_strand_id
1 'polypeptide(L)'
;MSSNPSVQRIVVESTSALPIQSVASVQRYTEGLPRVCAYTLRELLDDAERSDAAVDTNKLDRCICAHLRFQCHNLCAELFAVDDFENSQNVRDLIVANLRTPPYHQSLRLQPLVWGRLLSKILPFDHKVYELLFHALPTIYWHANFKCPPHFFPNAGLPILMTPTGDHLQTLFKAISKSLFMSIGNILLKGCDDFEDQDSVSYHDSTSQLSDPDDSRVQLLLSMAGSSSIHRMNALDSSPETFFRAVLLGIMAYMGVKSDIINQPKGSMSPVPLDNNRSTVLRLLYMLVSSEEYHVGNDSMCIKDQCLTLIIFFRVLNCTYPHPEYNFSAELTAKFVSIAFQDDAWLSGPEMGRFSIGEAAELVIHLFEHSFTMNVAFAHFVDKQLFGSFSISRSSDWDLSTIIGTFVARLSSGELDPLIQQRSLDYLHEHGSLHTACTVLIVNNNITALRQLTLLHCNDPVWPQCLQSLQEEEHHLQQLFGYPKEWITWCIADLKADIEQNWIKLATGVHSSGMTHDMRPVQEDNEQIKSAWSKVKVLPPLLHWVRQHHTREALSEEVELV
;
A
#
# COMPACT_ATOMS: atom_id res chain seq x y z
N MET A 1 14.92 -43.77 -26.26
CA MET A 1 14.25 -43.31 -27.51
C MET A 1 14.73 -44.17 -28.67
N SER A 2 13.85 -44.45 -29.65
CA SER A 2 14.21 -45.22 -30.84
C SER A 2 15.34 -44.52 -31.62
N SER A 3 16.33 -45.28 -32.09
CA SER A 3 17.44 -44.81 -32.94
C SER A 3 17.06 -44.74 -34.43
N ASN A 4 15.79 -44.96 -34.76
CA ASN A 4 15.30 -44.83 -36.12
C ASN A 4 15.01 -43.34 -36.46
N PRO A 5 15.72 -42.75 -37.44
CA PRO A 5 15.61 -41.32 -37.77
C PRO A 5 14.22 -40.92 -38.27
N SER A 6 13.51 -41.82 -38.97
CA SER A 6 12.14 -41.57 -39.43
C SER A 6 11.14 -41.45 -38.27
N VAL A 7 11.33 -42.25 -37.21
CA VAL A 7 10.51 -42.17 -36.00
C VAL A 7 10.81 -40.90 -35.21
N GLN A 8 12.08 -40.50 -35.13
CA GLN A 8 12.47 -39.25 -34.49
C GLN A 8 11.89 -38.02 -35.20
N ARG A 9 11.90 -38.01 -36.54
CA ARG A 9 11.33 -36.94 -37.35
C ARG A 9 9.81 -36.80 -37.16
N ILE A 10 9.06 -37.92 -37.17
CA ILE A 10 7.62 -37.92 -36.91
C ILE A 10 7.30 -37.41 -35.50
N VAL A 11 8.11 -37.79 -34.51
CA VAL A 11 7.93 -37.30 -33.13
C VAL A 11 8.12 -35.79 -33.08
N VAL A 12 9.21 -35.24 -33.65
CA VAL A 12 9.48 -33.79 -33.69
C VAL A 12 8.37 -33.02 -34.40
N GLU A 13 7.89 -33.51 -35.54
CA GLU A 13 6.79 -32.90 -36.28
C GLU A 13 5.48 -32.93 -35.47
N SER A 14 5.21 -34.02 -34.77
CA SER A 14 4.00 -34.16 -33.93
C SER A 14 4.05 -33.27 -32.68
N THR A 15 5.20 -33.13 -32.02
CA THR A 15 5.35 -32.20 -30.88
C THR A 15 5.25 -30.74 -31.30
N SER A 16 5.64 -30.41 -32.53
CA SER A 16 5.53 -29.04 -33.07
C SER A 16 4.08 -28.57 -33.24
N ALA A 17 3.14 -29.50 -33.35
CA ALA A 17 1.71 -29.24 -33.50
C ALA A 17 0.95 -29.16 -32.14
N LEU A 18 1.63 -29.38 -31.01
CA LEU A 18 0.98 -29.38 -29.69
C LEU A 18 0.82 -27.95 -29.11
N PRO A 19 -0.21 -27.71 -28.28
CA PRO A 19 -0.35 -26.48 -27.51
C PRO A 19 0.81 -26.25 -26.54
N ILE A 20 1.16 -24.99 -26.27
CA ILE A 20 2.31 -24.57 -25.43
C ILE A 20 2.29 -25.22 -24.03
N GLN A 21 1.11 -25.35 -23.42
CA GLN A 21 0.94 -25.99 -22.10
C GLN A 21 1.28 -27.50 -22.12
N SER A 22 1.03 -28.18 -23.24
CA SER A 22 1.38 -29.60 -23.42
C SER A 22 2.87 -29.79 -23.65
N VAL A 23 3.55 -28.81 -24.25
CA VAL A 23 5.00 -28.85 -24.51
C VAL A 23 5.81 -28.81 -23.22
N ALA A 24 5.41 -28.00 -22.23
CA ALA A 24 6.06 -27.97 -20.90
C ALA A 24 5.93 -29.31 -20.15
N SER A 25 4.80 -29.99 -20.30
CA SER A 25 4.58 -31.34 -19.76
C SER A 25 5.46 -32.38 -20.47
N VAL A 26 5.57 -32.31 -21.80
CA VAL A 26 6.41 -33.22 -22.60
C VAL A 26 7.91 -33.00 -22.32
N GLN A 27 8.34 -31.76 -22.10
CA GLN A 27 9.73 -31.42 -21.79
C GLN A 27 10.25 -32.14 -20.52
N ARG A 28 9.38 -32.40 -19.54
CA ARG A 28 9.72 -33.17 -18.32
C ARG A 28 9.92 -34.66 -18.58
N TYR A 29 9.33 -35.22 -19.63
CA TYR A 29 9.40 -36.65 -19.95
C TYR A 29 10.39 -36.98 -21.09
N THR A 30 10.92 -35.98 -21.79
CA THR A 30 11.82 -36.17 -22.93
C THR A 30 13.07 -35.28 -22.84
N GLU A 31 13.95 -35.57 -21.89
CA GLU A 31 15.32 -35.05 -21.87
C GLU A 31 16.07 -35.53 -23.12
N GLY A 32 16.16 -34.66 -24.14
CA GLY A 32 16.85 -34.97 -25.39
C GLY A 32 16.16 -34.45 -26.64
N LEU A 33 14.85 -34.15 -26.58
CA LEU A 33 14.11 -33.58 -27.71
C LEU A 33 14.73 -32.29 -28.28
N PRO A 34 15.25 -31.35 -27.47
CA PRO A 34 15.91 -30.15 -27.99
C PRO A 34 17.16 -30.47 -28.83
N ARG A 35 17.91 -31.52 -28.47
CA ARG A 35 19.08 -31.99 -29.24
C ARG A 35 18.66 -32.66 -30.53
N VAL A 36 17.58 -33.44 -30.51
CA VAL A 36 17.02 -34.06 -31.73
C VAL A 36 16.54 -32.98 -32.70
N CYS A 37 15.84 -31.95 -32.23
CA CYS A 37 15.44 -30.82 -33.07
C CYS A 37 16.65 -30.08 -33.66
N ALA A 38 17.71 -29.86 -32.88
CA ALA A 38 18.95 -29.25 -33.36
C ALA A 38 19.63 -30.08 -34.46
N TYR A 39 19.62 -31.40 -34.30
CA TYR A 39 20.21 -32.34 -35.25
C TYR A 39 19.40 -32.40 -36.55
N THR A 40 18.06 -32.50 -36.44
CA THR A 40 17.16 -32.50 -37.61
C THR A 40 17.19 -31.17 -38.36
N LEU A 41 17.36 -30.04 -37.67
CA LEU A 41 17.57 -28.74 -38.31
C LEU A 41 18.88 -28.69 -39.08
N ARG A 42 19.96 -29.21 -38.49
CA ARG A 42 21.26 -29.28 -39.16
C ARG A 42 21.20 -30.19 -40.38
N GLU A 43 20.52 -31.33 -40.31
CA GLU A 43 20.30 -32.20 -41.48
C GLU A 43 19.50 -31.50 -42.59
N LEU A 44 18.42 -30.79 -42.24
CA LEU A 44 17.62 -30.07 -43.24
C LEU A 44 18.39 -28.92 -43.91
N LEU A 45 19.28 -28.25 -43.17
CA LEU A 45 20.16 -27.21 -43.71
C LEU A 45 21.29 -27.80 -44.57
N ASP A 46 21.88 -28.90 -44.12
CA ASP A 46 22.89 -29.65 -44.89
C ASP A 46 22.30 -30.21 -46.19
N ASP A 47 21.07 -30.71 -46.17
CA ASP A 47 20.35 -31.22 -47.35
C ASP A 47 19.98 -30.07 -48.31
N ALA A 48 19.64 -28.90 -47.77
CA ALA A 48 19.41 -27.67 -48.53
C ALA A 48 20.68 -27.16 -49.23
N GLU A 49 21.85 -27.31 -48.59
CA GLU A 49 23.13 -26.92 -49.19
C GLU A 49 23.64 -27.93 -50.22
N ARG A 50 23.31 -29.23 -50.06
CA ARG A 50 23.78 -30.30 -50.95
C ARG A 50 22.89 -30.55 -52.15
N SER A 51 21.62 -30.15 -52.09
CA SER A 51 20.67 -30.34 -53.19
C SER A 51 20.13 -28.99 -53.63
N ASP A 52 20.28 -28.67 -54.93
CA ASP A 52 19.63 -27.52 -55.60
C ASP A 52 18.09 -27.64 -55.63
N ALA A 53 17.50 -28.60 -54.90
CA ALA A 53 16.06 -28.73 -54.79
C ALA A 53 15.52 -27.74 -53.75
N ALA A 54 14.33 -27.18 -54.04
CA ALA A 54 13.62 -26.28 -53.16
C ALA A 54 13.48 -26.91 -51.76
N VAL A 55 14.14 -26.31 -50.78
CA VAL A 55 13.98 -26.63 -49.36
C VAL A 55 12.49 -26.57 -49.05
N ASP A 56 11.97 -27.62 -48.42
CA ASP A 56 10.60 -27.60 -47.91
C ASP A 56 10.54 -26.59 -46.75
N THR A 57 10.30 -25.32 -47.10
CA THR A 57 10.35 -24.18 -46.18
C THR A 57 9.37 -24.36 -45.04
N ASN A 58 8.24 -25.03 -45.27
CA ASN A 58 7.28 -25.38 -44.22
C ASN A 58 7.85 -26.38 -43.21
N LYS A 59 8.69 -27.34 -43.63
CA LYS A 59 9.34 -28.28 -42.72
C LYS A 59 10.50 -27.63 -41.95
N LEU A 60 11.28 -26.80 -42.63
CA LEU A 60 12.34 -26.02 -42.00
C LEU A 60 11.75 -25.09 -40.93
N ASP A 61 10.71 -24.33 -41.28
CA ASP A 61 10.01 -23.41 -40.40
C ASP A 61 9.41 -24.13 -39.18
N ARG A 62 8.75 -25.28 -39.38
CA ARG A 62 8.22 -26.09 -38.26
C ARG A 62 9.32 -26.63 -37.34
N CYS A 63 10.46 -27.06 -37.89
CA CYS A 63 11.60 -27.53 -37.09
C CYS A 63 12.28 -26.38 -36.34
N ILE A 64 12.38 -25.19 -36.95
CA ILE A 64 12.88 -23.96 -36.34
C ILE A 64 11.93 -23.57 -35.19
N CYS A 65 10.63 -23.45 -35.45
CA CYS A 65 9.63 -23.16 -34.43
C CYS A 65 9.66 -24.19 -33.29
N ALA A 66 9.76 -25.48 -33.57
CA ALA A 66 9.85 -26.51 -32.54
C ALA A 66 11.13 -26.33 -31.70
N HIS A 67 12.29 -26.21 -32.35
CA HIS A 67 13.58 -26.03 -31.68
C HIS A 67 13.62 -24.77 -30.81
N LEU A 68 13.07 -23.66 -31.33
CA LEU A 68 12.96 -22.38 -30.62
C LEU A 68 11.96 -22.44 -29.46
N ARG A 69 10.83 -23.15 -29.61
CA ARG A 69 9.90 -23.40 -28.50
C ARG A 69 10.55 -24.20 -27.38
N PHE A 70 11.49 -25.09 -27.70
CA PHE A 70 12.24 -25.89 -26.73
C PHE A 70 13.47 -25.19 -26.12
N GLN A 71 14.06 -24.20 -26.80
CA GLN A 71 15.31 -23.53 -26.36
C GLN A 71 15.16 -22.05 -26.00
N CYS A 72 14.17 -21.33 -26.52
CA CYS A 72 14.13 -19.88 -26.46
C CYS A 72 12.70 -19.33 -26.47
N HIS A 73 12.10 -19.20 -25.28
CA HIS A 73 10.80 -18.55 -25.11
C HIS A 73 10.79 -17.11 -25.67
N ASN A 74 11.95 -16.44 -25.67
CA ASN A 74 12.15 -15.09 -26.19
C ASN A 74 11.98 -15.01 -27.72
N LEU A 75 12.57 -15.95 -28.47
CA LEU A 75 12.52 -15.90 -29.94
C LEU A 75 11.11 -16.17 -30.48
N CYS A 76 10.32 -17.03 -29.80
CA CYS A 76 8.93 -17.24 -30.17
C CYS A 76 8.08 -15.97 -30.00
N ALA A 77 8.31 -15.18 -28.96
CA ALA A 77 7.58 -13.94 -28.75
C ALA A 77 8.02 -12.82 -29.70
N GLU A 78 9.30 -12.78 -30.08
CA GLU A 78 9.79 -11.89 -31.13
C GLU A 78 9.21 -12.25 -32.51
N LEU A 79 9.11 -13.54 -32.82
CA LEU A 79 8.41 -14.01 -34.03
C LEU A 79 6.93 -13.62 -34.01
N PHE A 80 6.22 -13.84 -32.90
CA PHE A 80 4.84 -13.38 -32.75
C PHE A 80 4.68 -11.85 -32.88
N ALA A 81 5.71 -11.06 -32.57
CA ALA A 81 5.66 -9.61 -32.73
C ALA A 81 5.88 -9.16 -34.19
N VAL A 82 6.58 -9.95 -35.00
CA VAL A 82 6.90 -9.66 -36.41
C VAL A 82 5.84 -10.23 -37.37
N ASP A 83 5.23 -11.36 -37.02
CA ASP A 83 4.40 -12.14 -37.92
C ASP A 83 2.93 -11.66 -37.95
N ASP A 84 2.32 -11.43 -39.13
CA ASP A 84 0.95 -10.92 -39.29
C ASP A 84 -0.15 -11.96 -38.97
N PHE A 85 0.22 -13.13 -38.43
CA PHE A 85 -0.73 -14.21 -38.15
C PHE A 85 -1.84 -13.81 -37.16
N GLU A 86 -3.07 -14.13 -37.55
CA GLU A 86 -4.35 -13.89 -36.86
C GLU A 86 -4.53 -14.59 -35.49
N ASN A 87 -3.47 -15.19 -34.92
CA ASN A 87 -3.62 -16.02 -33.72
C ASN A 87 -3.54 -15.20 -32.42
N SER A 88 -4.46 -14.23 -32.29
CA SER A 88 -4.60 -13.31 -31.15
C SER A 88 -4.72 -14.03 -29.80
N GLN A 89 -5.28 -15.24 -29.78
CA GLN A 89 -5.42 -16.05 -28.57
C GLN A 89 -4.08 -16.48 -27.97
N ASN A 90 -3.11 -16.89 -28.79
CA ASN A 90 -1.79 -17.29 -28.29
C ASN A 90 -1.01 -16.09 -27.72
N VAL A 91 -1.14 -14.92 -28.37
CA VAL A 91 -0.53 -13.67 -27.89
C VAL A 91 -1.19 -13.23 -26.59
N ARG A 92 -2.52 -13.34 -26.50
CA ARG A 92 -3.28 -13.07 -25.27
C ARG A 92 -2.85 -13.97 -24.12
N ASP A 93 -2.78 -15.28 -24.33
CA ASP A 93 -2.41 -16.22 -23.27
C ASP A 93 -0.96 -15.98 -22.80
N LEU A 94 -0.06 -15.60 -23.72
CA LEU A 94 1.30 -15.18 -23.38
C LEU A 94 1.32 -13.91 -22.52
N ILE A 95 0.53 -12.90 -22.87
CA ILE A 95 0.43 -11.63 -22.13
C ILE A 95 -0.13 -11.88 -20.73
N VAL A 96 -1.24 -12.63 -20.62
CA VAL A 96 -1.85 -12.99 -19.34
C VAL A 96 -0.87 -13.77 -18.46
N ALA A 97 -0.16 -14.76 -19.01
CA ALA A 97 0.83 -15.52 -18.27
C ALA A 97 1.95 -14.62 -17.72
N ASN A 98 2.44 -13.68 -18.52
CA ASN A 98 3.52 -12.78 -18.11
C ASN A 98 3.07 -11.69 -17.12
N LEU A 99 1.82 -11.22 -17.18
CA LEU A 99 1.28 -10.28 -16.20
C LEU A 99 1.01 -10.97 -14.85
N ARG A 100 0.64 -12.26 -14.86
CA ARG A 100 0.39 -13.04 -13.65
C ARG A 100 1.66 -13.57 -12.98
N THR A 101 2.76 -13.66 -13.71
CA THR A 101 4.01 -14.20 -13.17
C THR A 101 4.73 -13.12 -12.34
N PRO A 102 5.03 -13.37 -11.05
CA PRO A 102 5.76 -12.42 -10.23
C PRO A 102 7.09 -11.98 -10.85
N PRO A 103 7.52 -10.73 -10.65
CA PRO A 103 8.68 -10.15 -11.34
C PRO A 103 10.03 -10.85 -11.05
N TYR A 104 10.09 -11.69 -10.01
CA TYR A 104 11.30 -12.39 -9.56
C TYR A 104 11.43 -13.83 -10.10
N HIS A 105 10.42 -14.36 -10.79
CA HIS A 105 10.49 -15.68 -11.42
C HIS A 105 11.07 -15.59 -12.85
N GLN A 106 11.23 -16.74 -13.52
CA GLN A 106 11.72 -16.90 -14.90
C GLN A 106 10.75 -16.31 -15.95
N SER A 107 10.25 -15.09 -15.71
CA SER A 107 9.34 -14.34 -16.57
C SER A 107 10.03 -13.96 -17.88
N LEU A 108 9.28 -13.96 -18.98
CA LEU A 108 9.79 -13.62 -20.29
C LEU A 108 10.36 -12.20 -20.28
N ARG A 109 11.53 -12.00 -20.90
CA ARG A 109 12.16 -10.69 -20.99
C ARG A 109 12.34 -10.33 -22.45
N LEU A 110 11.63 -9.29 -22.89
CA LEU A 110 11.66 -8.79 -24.26
C LEU A 110 11.98 -7.29 -24.25
N GLN A 111 12.36 -6.76 -25.40
CA GLN A 111 12.45 -5.31 -25.56
C GLN A 111 11.06 -4.67 -25.41
N PRO A 112 10.95 -3.46 -24.81
CA PRO A 112 9.66 -2.76 -24.66
C PRO A 112 8.89 -2.59 -25.97
N LEU A 113 9.59 -2.44 -27.10
CA LEU A 113 8.96 -2.35 -28.42
C LEU A 113 8.26 -3.65 -28.83
N VAL A 114 8.88 -4.80 -28.55
CA VAL A 114 8.30 -6.12 -28.82
C VAL A 114 7.05 -6.31 -27.96
N TRP A 115 7.11 -5.94 -26.68
CA TRP A 115 5.93 -5.94 -25.81
C TRP A 115 4.82 -5.02 -26.32
N GLY A 116 5.16 -3.81 -26.75
CA GLY A 116 4.19 -2.87 -27.32
C GLY A 116 3.50 -3.41 -28.57
N ARG A 117 4.22 -4.13 -29.44
CA ARG A 117 3.64 -4.80 -30.62
C ARG A 117 2.71 -5.95 -30.22
N LEU A 118 3.14 -6.82 -29.31
CA LEU A 118 2.30 -7.92 -28.82
C LEU A 118 1.00 -7.41 -28.19
N LEU A 119 1.08 -6.35 -27.38
CA LEU A 119 -0.10 -5.69 -26.79
C LEU A 119 -1.03 -5.11 -27.86
N SER A 120 -0.49 -4.49 -28.92
CA SER A 120 -1.32 -3.94 -30.00
C SER A 120 -2.10 -4.99 -30.79
N LYS A 121 -1.63 -6.25 -30.84
CA LYS A 121 -2.31 -7.36 -31.55
C LYS A 121 -3.51 -7.93 -30.82
N ILE A 122 -3.67 -7.62 -29.53
CA ILE A 122 -4.78 -8.10 -28.71
C ILE A 122 -5.77 -6.98 -28.36
N LEU A 123 -5.72 -5.86 -29.09
CA LEU A 123 -6.70 -4.78 -28.96
C LEU A 123 -7.99 -5.12 -29.73
N PRO A 124 -9.18 -4.77 -29.20
CA PRO A 124 -9.42 -4.22 -27.86
C PRO A 124 -9.20 -5.28 -26.76
N PHE A 125 -8.77 -4.82 -25.58
CA PHE A 125 -8.54 -5.72 -24.46
C PHE A 125 -9.86 -6.26 -23.90
N ASP A 126 -9.89 -7.55 -23.56
CA ASP A 126 -10.97 -8.07 -22.74
C ASP A 126 -10.82 -7.63 -21.27
N HIS A 127 -11.87 -7.81 -20.49
CA HIS A 127 -11.94 -7.42 -19.08
C HIS A 127 -10.78 -7.98 -18.24
N LYS A 128 -10.33 -9.21 -18.52
CA LYS A 128 -9.26 -9.87 -17.77
C LYS A 128 -7.89 -9.25 -18.03
N VAL A 129 -7.58 -8.96 -19.30
CA VAL A 129 -6.33 -8.28 -19.65
C VAL A 129 -6.36 -6.84 -19.15
N TYR A 130 -7.52 -6.19 -19.24
CA TYR A 130 -7.74 -4.85 -18.74
C TYR A 130 -7.36 -4.72 -17.25
N GLU A 131 -7.91 -5.58 -16.40
CA GLU A 131 -7.63 -5.62 -14.95
C GLU A 131 -6.12 -5.77 -14.67
N LEU A 132 -5.48 -6.74 -15.31
CA LEU A 132 -4.04 -7.01 -15.14
C LEU A 132 -3.16 -5.84 -15.62
N LEU A 133 -3.56 -5.16 -16.69
CA LEU A 133 -2.84 -3.98 -17.20
C LEU A 133 -3.00 -2.77 -16.30
N PHE A 134 -4.18 -2.59 -15.69
CA PHE A 134 -4.41 -1.53 -14.72
C PHE A 134 -3.48 -1.68 -13.51
N HIS A 135 -3.35 -2.88 -12.95
CA HIS A 135 -2.38 -3.16 -11.88
C HIS A 135 -0.91 -2.94 -12.29
N ALA A 136 -0.60 -3.05 -13.58
CA ALA A 136 0.74 -2.80 -14.09
C ALA A 136 1.06 -1.31 -14.29
N LEU A 137 0.05 -0.44 -14.23
CA LEU A 137 0.26 1.01 -14.32
C LEU A 137 0.95 1.53 -13.06
N PRO A 138 2.02 2.33 -13.20
CA PRO A 138 2.71 2.89 -12.06
C PRO A 138 1.85 4.01 -11.44
N THR A 139 1.88 4.14 -10.12
CA THR A 139 1.11 5.17 -9.38
C THR A 139 1.38 6.59 -9.86
N ILE A 140 2.57 6.86 -10.42
CA ILE A 140 2.92 8.15 -10.99
C ILE A 140 1.99 8.59 -12.14
N TYR A 141 1.43 7.63 -12.88
CA TYR A 141 0.50 7.90 -13.98
C TYR A 141 -0.79 8.57 -13.49
N TRP A 142 -1.21 8.26 -12.28
CA TRP A 142 -2.46 8.75 -11.69
C TRP A 142 -2.34 10.14 -11.07
N HIS A 143 -1.13 10.67 -10.87
CA HIS A 143 -0.99 11.99 -10.23
C HIS A 143 -1.68 13.12 -11.01
N ALA A 144 -2.41 13.99 -10.31
CA ALA A 144 -3.10 15.13 -10.92
C ALA A 144 -2.15 16.08 -11.67
N ASN A 145 -0.94 16.29 -11.14
CA ASN A 145 0.09 17.15 -11.75
C ASN A 145 0.99 16.43 -12.78
N PHE A 146 0.68 15.18 -13.13
CA PHE A 146 1.47 14.41 -14.07
C PHE A 146 1.49 15.12 -15.44
N LYS A 147 2.71 15.42 -15.91
CA LYS A 147 2.92 15.99 -17.24
C LYS A 147 3.45 14.91 -18.16
N CYS A 148 2.82 14.80 -19.32
CA CYS A 148 3.24 13.85 -20.35
C CYS A 148 4.65 14.20 -20.86
N PRO A 149 5.65 13.33 -20.65
CA PRO A 149 6.96 13.49 -21.30
C PRO A 149 6.87 13.14 -22.80
N PRO A 150 7.84 13.56 -23.62
CA PRO A 150 7.78 13.37 -25.08
C PRO A 150 7.86 11.89 -25.49
N HIS A 151 7.15 11.55 -26.58
CA HIS A 151 6.98 10.18 -27.07
C HIS A 151 7.83 9.87 -28.31
N PHE A 152 8.19 8.60 -28.44
CA PHE A 152 8.64 7.99 -29.68
C PHE A 152 7.51 7.14 -30.27
N PHE A 153 7.20 7.38 -31.55
CA PHE A 153 6.22 6.61 -32.31
C PHE A 153 6.97 5.58 -33.17
N PRO A 154 6.96 4.28 -32.81
CA PRO A 154 7.49 3.27 -33.71
C PRO A 154 6.60 3.13 -34.95
N ASN A 155 7.20 2.81 -36.10
CA ASN A 155 6.48 2.59 -37.38
C ASN A 155 5.39 1.49 -37.31
N ALA A 156 5.42 0.63 -36.28
CA ALA A 156 4.38 -0.34 -35.94
C ALA A 156 4.45 -0.67 -34.44
N GLY A 157 3.34 -0.49 -33.71
CA GLY A 157 3.21 -0.79 -32.27
C GLY A 157 2.76 0.41 -31.43
N LEU A 158 2.65 0.20 -30.11
CA LEU A 158 2.29 1.26 -29.16
C LEU A 158 3.41 2.31 -29.01
N PRO A 159 3.07 3.60 -28.81
CA PRO A 159 4.06 4.64 -28.50
C PRO A 159 4.89 4.29 -27.25
N ILE A 160 6.17 4.67 -27.25
CA ILE A 160 7.12 4.37 -26.16
C ILE A 160 7.72 5.67 -25.64
N LEU A 161 7.89 5.75 -24.33
CA LEU A 161 8.44 6.90 -23.63
C LEU A 161 9.98 6.82 -23.62
N MET A 162 10.64 7.77 -24.30
CA MET A 162 12.09 7.88 -24.52
C MET A 162 12.74 6.76 -25.37
N THR A 163 13.84 7.10 -26.05
CA THR A 163 14.76 6.12 -26.65
C THR A 163 15.30 5.23 -25.53
N PRO A 164 15.26 3.89 -25.67
CA PRO A 164 15.80 3.01 -24.66
C PRO A 164 17.29 3.29 -24.53
N THR A 165 17.72 3.89 -23.43
CA THR A 165 19.16 4.06 -23.11
C THR A 165 19.86 2.74 -22.80
N GLY A 166 19.20 1.61 -23.06
CA GLY A 166 19.83 0.33 -23.28
C GLY A 166 18.82 -0.65 -23.85
N ASP A 167 19.27 -1.50 -24.78
CA ASP A 167 18.58 -2.68 -25.33
C ASP A 167 18.29 -3.77 -24.28
N HIS A 168 18.00 -3.37 -23.03
CA HIS A 168 17.84 -4.28 -21.92
C HIS A 168 16.46 -4.93 -21.99
N LEU A 169 16.49 -6.26 -22.12
CA LEU A 169 15.31 -7.12 -22.05
C LEU A 169 14.62 -6.96 -20.70
N GLN A 170 13.32 -6.67 -20.73
CA GLN A 170 12.50 -6.39 -19.56
C GLN A 170 11.28 -7.31 -19.52
N THR A 171 10.81 -7.63 -18.33
CA THR A 171 9.50 -8.28 -18.16
C THR A 171 8.39 -7.33 -18.60
N LEU A 172 7.23 -7.88 -18.97
CA LEU A 172 6.09 -7.07 -19.40
C LEU A 172 5.69 -6.02 -18.36
N PHE A 173 5.59 -6.41 -17.09
CA PHE A 173 5.31 -5.47 -15.98
C PHE A 173 6.33 -4.33 -15.91
N LYS A 174 7.63 -4.64 -16.07
CA LYS A 174 8.69 -3.62 -16.01
C LYS A 174 8.66 -2.70 -17.23
N ALA A 175 8.39 -3.26 -18.41
CA ALA A 175 8.21 -2.50 -19.64
C ALA A 175 6.98 -1.56 -19.56
N ILE A 176 5.87 -2.01 -18.98
CA ILE A 176 4.70 -1.16 -18.73
C ILE A 176 5.08 -0.04 -17.77
N SER A 177 5.51 -0.37 -16.56
CA SER A 177 5.82 0.63 -15.51
C SER A 177 6.88 1.66 -15.91
N LYS A 178 7.82 1.32 -16.80
CA LYS A 178 8.88 2.25 -17.23
C LYS A 178 8.61 2.95 -18.56
N SER A 179 7.96 2.29 -19.51
CA SER A 179 8.06 2.70 -20.93
C SER A 179 6.74 2.68 -21.69
N LEU A 180 5.80 1.79 -21.35
CA LEU A 180 4.52 1.63 -22.07
C LEU A 180 3.30 2.17 -21.31
N PHE A 181 3.43 2.54 -20.04
CA PHE A 181 2.31 2.94 -19.18
C PHE A 181 1.44 4.06 -19.76
N MET A 182 2.02 5.01 -20.51
CA MET A 182 1.24 6.07 -21.17
C MET A 182 0.29 5.54 -22.23
N SER A 183 0.81 4.69 -23.12
CA SER A 183 0.03 4.10 -24.21
C SER A 183 -1.04 3.18 -23.65
N ILE A 184 -0.69 2.40 -22.64
CA ILE A 184 -1.64 1.52 -21.96
C ILE A 184 -2.70 2.33 -21.24
N GLY A 185 -2.33 3.33 -20.43
CA GLY A 185 -3.28 4.19 -19.74
C GLY A 185 -4.24 4.89 -20.70
N ASN A 186 -3.76 5.43 -21.82
CA ASN A 186 -4.63 6.05 -22.84
C ASN A 186 -5.58 5.06 -23.52
N ILE A 187 -5.20 3.80 -23.66
CA ILE A 187 -6.09 2.76 -24.18
C ILE A 187 -7.15 2.43 -23.14
N LEU A 188 -6.76 2.28 -21.87
CA LEU A 188 -7.71 2.02 -20.78
C LEU A 188 -8.72 3.16 -20.66
N LEU A 189 -8.29 4.43 -20.76
CA LEU A 189 -9.18 5.59 -20.77
C LEU A 189 -10.21 5.55 -21.90
N LYS A 190 -9.84 5.04 -23.08
CA LYS A 190 -10.75 4.91 -24.23
C LYS A 190 -11.67 3.70 -24.16
N GLY A 191 -11.30 2.66 -23.41
CA GLY A 191 -12.10 1.45 -23.20
C GLY A 191 -13.04 1.54 -22.00
N CYS A 192 -13.15 2.71 -21.37
CA CYS A 192 -13.96 2.91 -20.16
C CYS A 192 -15.46 2.84 -20.41
N ASP A 193 -15.92 3.11 -21.64
CA ASP A 193 -17.34 3.16 -21.98
C ASP A 193 -18.06 1.83 -21.67
N ASP A 194 -17.33 0.72 -21.56
CA ASP A 194 -17.87 -0.61 -21.26
C ASP A 194 -18.12 -0.87 -19.75
N PHE A 195 -17.70 0.02 -18.84
CA PHE A 195 -17.85 -0.14 -17.38
C PHE A 195 -19.01 0.67 -16.78
N GLU A 196 -19.72 1.45 -17.59
CA GLU A 196 -20.97 2.12 -17.19
C GLU A 196 -22.12 1.11 -17.07
N ASP A 197 -22.07 0.28 -16.03
CA ASP A 197 -23.20 -0.58 -15.64
C ASP A 197 -24.37 0.25 -15.11
N GLN A 198 -25.60 -0.23 -15.34
CA GLN A 198 -26.84 0.35 -14.81
C GLN A 198 -26.91 0.35 -13.26
N ASP A 199 -26.04 -0.43 -12.61
CA ASP A 199 -25.94 -0.58 -11.15
C ASP A 199 -24.76 0.22 -10.54
N SER A 200 -24.22 1.20 -11.28
CA SER A 200 -23.19 2.11 -10.76
C SER A 200 -23.77 3.12 -9.77
N VAL A 201 -23.05 3.39 -8.68
CA VAL A 201 -23.39 4.46 -7.73
C VAL A 201 -23.14 5.79 -8.43
N SER A 202 -24.20 6.34 -9.03
CA SER A 202 -24.14 7.63 -9.70
C SER A 202 -23.77 8.72 -8.70
N TYR A 203 -22.58 9.30 -8.87
CA TYR A 203 -22.16 10.56 -8.24
C TYR A 203 -22.81 11.79 -8.90
N HIS A 204 -23.55 11.58 -9.99
CA HIS A 204 -24.43 12.57 -10.59
C HIS A 204 -25.77 12.56 -9.84
N ASP A 205 -25.82 13.38 -8.81
CA ASP A 205 -27.10 13.81 -8.29
C ASP A 205 -27.71 14.76 -9.31
N SER A 206 -28.90 14.42 -9.81
CA SER A 206 -29.66 15.19 -10.79
C SER A 206 -30.02 16.60 -10.29
N THR A 207 -29.78 16.88 -9.01
CA THR A 207 -29.99 18.18 -8.36
C THR A 207 -28.72 19.03 -8.21
N SER A 208 -27.54 18.49 -8.49
CA SER A 208 -26.26 19.19 -8.27
C SER A 208 -25.74 19.89 -9.52
N GLN A 209 -25.33 21.15 -9.39
CA GLN A 209 -24.78 21.98 -10.48
C GLN A 209 -23.29 21.69 -10.80
N LEU A 210 -22.67 20.69 -10.16
CA LEU A 210 -21.26 20.39 -10.43
C LEU A 210 -21.10 19.65 -11.75
N SER A 211 -20.16 20.13 -12.55
CA SER A 211 -19.79 19.53 -13.83
C SER A 211 -18.92 18.29 -13.60
N ASP A 212 -18.89 17.39 -14.58
CA ASP A 212 -18.04 16.21 -14.55
C ASP A 212 -16.57 16.61 -14.33
N PRO A 213 -15.75 15.75 -13.71
CA PRO A 213 -14.33 16.04 -13.52
C PRO A 213 -13.67 16.37 -14.86
N ASP A 214 -12.83 17.39 -14.93
CA ASP A 214 -12.19 17.81 -16.19
C ASP A 214 -11.11 16.80 -16.65
N ASP A 215 -10.57 16.00 -15.74
CA ASP A 215 -9.50 15.04 -16.02
C ASP A 215 -10.06 13.63 -16.28
N SER A 216 -9.91 13.14 -17.52
CA SER A 216 -10.31 11.78 -17.91
C SER A 216 -9.79 10.66 -17.00
N ARG A 217 -8.62 10.83 -16.35
CA ARG A 217 -8.06 9.82 -15.44
C ARG A 217 -8.85 9.73 -14.16
N VAL A 218 -9.27 10.86 -13.60
CA VAL A 218 -10.10 10.83 -12.39
C VAL A 218 -11.50 10.37 -12.75
N GLN A 219 -12.05 10.75 -13.90
CA GLN A 219 -13.33 10.20 -14.39
C GLN A 219 -13.30 8.66 -14.44
N LEU A 220 -12.24 8.08 -15.04
CA LEU A 220 -12.05 6.64 -15.10
C LEU A 220 -12.03 6.00 -13.71
N LEU A 221 -11.21 6.54 -12.80
CA LEU A 221 -11.08 6.02 -11.44
C LEU A 221 -12.40 6.11 -10.66
N LEU A 222 -13.17 7.19 -10.84
CA LEU A 222 -14.45 7.39 -10.17
C LEU A 222 -15.55 6.48 -10.73
N SER A 223 -15.59 6.30 -12.05
CA SER A 223 -16.51 5.37 -12.71
C SER A 223 -16.27 3.94 -12.22
N MET A 224 -15.00 3.52 -12.17
CA MET A 224 -14.62 2.21 -11.62
C MET A 224 -14.96 2.06 -10.14
N ALA A 225 -14.58 3.04 -9.31
CA ALA A 225 -14.84 2.97 -7.88
C ALA A 225 -16.33 3.09 -7.54
N GLY A 226 -17.16 3.64 -8.43
CA GLY A 226 -18.61 3.67 -8.27
C GLY A 226 -19.32 2.38 -8.70
N SER A 227 -18.63 1.45 -9.39
CA SER A 227 -19.24 0.24 -9.89
C SER A 227 -19.26 -0.88 -8.85
N SER A 228 -20.46 -1.32 -8.48
CA SER A 228 -20.67 -2.40 -7.50
C SER A 228 -20.08 -3.75 -7.94
N SER A 229 -19.89 -3.97 -9.25
CA SER A 229 -19.28 -5.18 -9.77
C SER A 229 -17.79 -5.29 -9.39
N ILE A 230 -17.10 -4.15 -9.30
CA ILE A 230 -15.69 -4.09 -8.91
C ILE A 230 -15.51 -4.34 -7.40
N HIS A 231 -16.48 -3.94 -6.56
CA HIS A 231 -16.46 -4.22 -5.12
C HIS A 231 -16.45 -5.73 -4.83
N ARG A 232 -17.14 -6.50 -5.67
CA ARG A 232 -17.34 -7.96 -5.51
C ARG A 232 -16.28 -8.79 -6.24
N MET A 233 -15.38 -8.17 -7.00
CA MET A 233 -14.31 -8.88 -7.69
C MET A 233 -13.24 -9.31 -6.70
N ASN A 234 -13.27 -10.60 -6.36
CA ASN A 234 -12.16 -11.26 -5.68
C ASN A 234 -10.88 -11.04 -6.48
N ALA A 235 -9.76 -10.80 -5.80
CA ALA A 235 -8.46 -10.72 -6.43
C ALA A 235 -8.26 -11.96 -7.31
N LEU A 236 -7.92 -11.78 -8.59
CA LEU A 236 -7.49 -12.89 -9.46
C LEU A 236 -6.44 -13.72 -8.70
N ASP A 237 -6.46 -15.05 -8.82
CA ASP A 237 -5.61 -16.04 -8.08
C ASP A 237 -4.09 -15.74 -8.01
N SER A 238 -3.61 -14.70 -8.69
CA SER A 238 -2.21 -14.25 -8.77
C SER A 238 -1.97 -12.81 -8.28
N SER A 239 -3.01 -12.00 -8.01
CA SER A 239 -2.86 -10.65 -7.45
C SER A 239 -3.03 -10.71 -5.93
N PRO A 240 -2.10 -10.13 -5.16
CA PRO A 240 -2.24 -10.06 -3.70
C PRO A 240 -3.24 -8.98 -3.26
N GLU A 241 -3.77 -8.17 -4.18
CA GLU A 241 -4.66 -7.03 -3.92
C GLU A 241 -5.90 -7.13 -4.82
N THR A 242 -7.06 -6.71 -4.31
CA THR A 242 -8.31 -6.63 -5.08
C THR A 242 -8.19 -5.55 -6.16
N PHE A 243 -8.96 -5.70 -7.24
CA PHE A 243 -9.00 -4.69 -8.30
C PHE A 243 -9.48 -3.34 -7.75
N PHE A 244 -10.48 -3.37 -6.87
CA PHE A 244 -10.98 -2.18 -6.18
C PHE A 244 -9.89 -1.47 -5.36
N ARG A 245 -9.03 -2.21 -4.62
CA ARG A 245 -7.89 -1.63 -3.90
C ARG A 245 -6.96 -0.87 -4.83
N ALA A 246 -6.66 -1.40 -6.02
CA ALA A 246 -5.81 -0.69 -6.98
C ALA A 246 -6.45 0.60 -7.49
N VAL A 247 -7.77 0.62 -7.71
CA VAL A 247 -8.51 1.84 -8.07
C VAL A 247 -8.42 2.88 -6.96
N LEU A 248 -8.65 2.48 -5.71
CA LEU A 248 -8.50 3.34 -4.53
C LEU A 248 -7.09 3.93 -4.41
N LEU A 249 -6.04 3.13 -4.63
CA LEU A 249 -4.66 3.60 -4.64
C LEU A 249 -4.40 4.61 -5.78
N GLY A 250 -5.06 4.42 -6.93
CA GLY A 250 -5.08 5.40 -8.02
C GLY A 250 -5.70 6.73 -7.59
N ILE A 251 -6.85 6.70 -6.91
CA ILE A 251 -7.51 7.88 -6.34
C ILE A 251 -6.60 8.57 -5.33
N MET A 252 -6.00 7.82 -4.41
CA MET A 252 -5.05 8.33 -3.43
C MET A 252 -3.86 9.05 -4.09
N ALA A 253 -3.30 8.46 -5.14
CA ALA A 253 -2.21 9.04 -5.92
C ALA A 253 -2.66 10.31 -6.66
N TYR A 254 -3.85 10.32 -7.27
CA TYR A 254 -4.42 11.49 -7.92
C TYR A 254 -4.56 12.66 -6.94
N MET A 255 -5.09 12.38 -5.76
CA MET A 255 -5.32 13.36 -4.70
C MET A 255 -4.03 13.82 -4.00
N GLY A 256 -2.92 13.10 -4.20
CA GLY A 256 -1.62 13.43 -3.60
C GLY A 256 -1.50 13.07 -2.12
N VAL A 257 -2.34 12.17 -1.61
CA VAL A 257 -2.45 11.83 -0.17
C VAL A 257 -1.83 10.45 0.15
N LYS A 258 -0.56 10.24 -0.25
CA LYS A 258 0.16 8.94 -0.20
C LYS A 258 0.25 8.32 1.21
N SER A 259 0.48 7.00 1.26
CA SER A 259 0.55 6.13 2.45
C SER A 259 1.49 6.54 3.59
N ASP A 260 2.51 7.35 3.34
CA ASP A 260 3.65 7.47 4.26
C ASP A 260 3.41 8.47 5.42
N ILE A 261 2.15 8.69 5.82
CA ILE A 261 1.70 9.86 6.59
C ILE A 261 1.66 9.65 8.11
N ILE A 262 1.70 8.42 8.63
CA ILE A 262 1.54 8.16 10.08
C ILE A 262 2.57 8.92 10.93
N ASN A 263 3.72 9.26 10.36
CA ASN A 263 4.81 9.97 11.05
C ASN A 263 4.95 11.46 10.69
N GLN A 264 4.03 12.06 9.93
CA GLN A 264 4.12 13.50 9.65
C GLN A 264 3.36 14.31 10.70
N PRO A 265 4.01 15.27 11.38
CA PRO A 265 3.33 16.13 12.33
C PRO A 265 2.19 16.90 11.65
N LYS A 266 1.06 17.03 12.35
CA LYS A 266 -0.08 17.86 11.96
C LYS A 266 0.41 19.21 11.41
N GLY A 267 0.00 19.54 10.19
CA GLY A 267 0.39 20.78 9.49
C GLY A 267 1.52 20.65 8.47
N SER A 268 2.09 19.46 8.27
CA SER A 268 3.10 19.22 7.22
C SER A 268 2.52 19.28 5.79
N MET A 269 1.24 18.93 5.61
CA MET A 269 0.57 19.09 4.32
C MET A 269 -0.04 20.48 4.16
N SER A 270 0.41 21.19 3.14
CA SER A 270 -0.24 22.43 2.70
C SER A 270 -1.66 22.11 2.25
N PRO A 271 -2.70 22.79 2.78
CA PRO A 271 -4.07 22.54 2.38
C PRO A 271 -4.22 22.76 0.87
N VAL A 272 -4.81 21.78 0.20
CA VAL A 272 -5.00 21.78 -1.24
C VAL A 272 -6.37 22.40 -1.55
N PRO A 273 -6.48 23.35 -2.49
CA PRO A 273 -7.76 23.92 -2.84
C PRO A 273 -8.71 22.85 -3.38
N LEU A 274 -9.96 22.91 -2.93
CA LEU A 274 -11.06 22.08 -3.39
C LEU A 274 -11.48 22.53 -4.79
N ASP A 275 -10.89 21.90 -5.82
CA ASP A 275 -11.31 22.05 -7.22
C ASP A 275 -12.44 21.07 -7.56
N ASN A 276 -12.97 21.18 -8.78
CA ASN A 276 -14.07 20.33 -9.26
C ASN A 276 -13.71 18.83 -9.15
N ASN A 277 -12.50 18.44 -9.54
CA ASN A 277 -12.04 17.05 -9.52
C ASN A 277 -11.98 16.50 -8.09
N ARG A 278 -11.39 17.25 -7.16
CA ARG A 278 -11.30 16.85 -5.73
C ARG A 278 -12.65 16.80 -5.06
N SER A 279 -13.55 17.73 -5.40
CA SER A 279 -14.94 17.74 -4.91
C SER A 279 -15.68 16.47 -5.33
N THR A 280 -15.57 16.06 -6.60
CA THR A 280 -16.21 14.84 -7.10
C THR A 280 -15.63 13.59 -6.46
N VAL A 281 -14.30 13.54 -6.23
CA VAL A 281 -13.66 12.44 -5.49
C VAL A 281 -14.22 12.34 -4.06
N LEU A 282 -14.26 13.45 -3.32
CA LEU A 282 -14.81 13.48 -1.96
C LEU A 282 -16.27 13.04 -1.91
N ARG A 283 -17.06 13.45 -2.91
CA ARG A 283 -18.47 13.05 -3.02
C ARG A 283 -18.61 11.56 -3.24
N LEU A 284 -17.86 10.97 -4.18
CA LEU A 284 -17.90 9.52 -4.39
C LEU A 284 -17.49 8.78 -3.12
N LEU A 285 -16.39 9.18 -2.49
CA LEU A 285 -15.94 8.55 -1.25
C LEU A 285 -17.00 8.65 -0.15
N TYR A 286 -17.64 9.81 0.02
CA TYR A 286 -18.76 9.98 0.96
C TYR A 286 -19.92 9.04 0.66
N MET A 287 -20.31 8.90 -0.61
CA MET A 287 -21.39 7.98 -0.99
C MET A 287 -21.01 6.52 -0.76
N LEU A 288 -19.76 6.13 -1.07
CA LEU A 288 -19.25 4.78 -0.84
C LEU A 288 -19.31 4.42 0.65
N VAL A 289 -18.76 5.27 1.52
CA VAL A 289 -18.75 5.01 2.97
C VAL A 289 -20.15 5.07 3.59
N SER A 290 -21.07 5.82 2.97
CA SER A 290 -22.47 5.93 3.40
C SER A 290 -23.37 4.84 2.82
N SER A 291 -22.88 4.03 1.87
CA SER A 291 -23.70 3.03 1.17
C SER A 291 -24.03 1.83 2.06
N GLU A 292 -25.15 1.17 1.76
CA GLU A 292 -25.56 -0.09 2.40
C GLU A 292 -24.56 -1.24 2.10
N GLU A 293 -23.83 -1.20 0.99
CA GLU A 293 -22.78 -2.18 0.66
C GLU A 293 -21.61 -2.13 1.65
N TYR A 294 -21.49 -1.03 2.40
CA TYR A 294 -20.43 -0.78 3.35
C TYR A 294 -20.69 -1.33 4.76
N HIS A 295 -21.66 -2.25 4.93
CA HIS A 295 -22.01 -2.80 6.25
C HIS A 295 -21.13 -3.98 6.69
N VAL A 296 -20.78 -4.00 7.98
CA VAL A 296 -20.08 -5.10 8.65
C VAL A 296 -20.93 -6.38 8.55
N GLY A 297 -20.36 -7.44 7.97
CA GLY A 297 -21.04 -8.71 7.73
C GLY A 297 -21.73 -8.83 6.37
N ASN A 298 -21.60 -7.83 5.49
CA ASN A 298 -21.98 -7.95 4.08
C ASN A 298 -20.78 -8.47 3.27
N ASP A 299 -20.95 -9.59 2.55
CA ASP A 299 -19.89 -10.19 1.72
C ASP A 299 -19.58 -9.36 0.44
N SER A 300 -20.22 -8.20 0.27
CA SER A 300 -20.08 -7.38 -0.94
C SER A 300 -18.72 -6.70 -1.08
N MET A 301 -18.02 -6.41 0.02
CA MET A 301 -16.76 -5.67 0.01
C MET A 301 -15.84 -6.15 1.14
N CYS A 302 -14.56 -6.39 0.84
CA CYS A 302 -13.61 -6.83 1.85
C CYS A 302 -13.36 -5.73 2.90
N ILE A 303 -13.28 -6.10 4.18
CA ILE A 303 -13.00 -5.19 5.31
C ILE A 303 -11.73 -4.36 5.06
N LYS A 304 -10.70 -4.95 4.45
CA LYS A 304 -9.46 -4.27 4.07
C LYS A 304 -9.70 -3.08 3.14
N ASP A 305 -10.60 -3.25 2.18
CA ASP A 305 -10.95 -2.21 1.22
C ASP A 305 -11.86 -1.15 1.85
N GLN A 306 -12.69 -1.54 2.82
CA GLN A 306 -13.48 -0.62 3.64
C GLN A 306 -12.55 0.24 4.52
N CYS A 307 -11.57 -0.36 5.19
CA CYS A 307 -10.59 0.42 5.95
C CYS A 307 -9.84 1.40 5.05
N LEU A 308 -9.37 0.95 3.88
CA LEU A 308 -8.66 1.81 2.93
C LEU A 308 -9.52 2.96 2.40
N THR A 309 -10.79 2.70 2.07
CA THR A 309 -11.71 3.74 1.58
C THR A 309 -11.94 4.82 2.66
N LEU A 310 -12.10 4.43 3.93
CA LEU A 310 -12.22 5.39 5.05
C LEU A 310 -10.93 6.20 5.24
N ILE A 311 -9.77 5.56 5.17
CA ILE A 311 -8.47 6.26 5.28
C ILE A 311 -8.35 7.30 4.18
N ILE A 312 -8.65 6.93 2.93
CA ILE A 312 -8.61 7.87 1.80
C ILE A 312 -9.62 8.99 2.03
N PHE A 313 -10.84 8.68 2.46
CA PHE A 313 -11.85 9.68 2.78
C PHE A 313 -11.36 10.69 3.82
N PHE A 314 -10.85 10.24 4.97
CA PHE A 314 -10.34 11.12 6.02
C PHE A 314 -9.12 11.92 5.58
N ARG A 315 -8.18 11.32 4.83
CA ARG A 315 -7.01 12.02 4.29
C ARG A 315 -7.42 13.14 3.35
N VAL A 316 -8.31 12.85 2.40
CA VAL A 316 -8.76 13.86 1.45
C VAL A 316 -9.55 14.94 2.17
N LEU A 317 -10.41 14.58 3.13
CA LEU A 317 -11.17 15.54 3.94
C LEU A 317 -10.23 16.48 4.71
N ASN A 318 -9.16 15.95 5.31
CA ASN A 318 -8.18 16.72 6.08
C ASN A 318 -7.24 17.59 5.23
N CYS A 319 -7.04 17.22 3.96
CA CYS A 319 -6.09 17.90 3.07
C CYS A 319 -6.76 18.89 2.12
N THR A 320 -8.09 19.04 2.16
CA THR A 320 -8.85 19.93 1.25
C THR A 320 -9.35 21.19 1.94
N TYR A 321 -9.37 22.31 1.21
CA TYR A 321 -9.88 23.59 1.69
C TYR A 321 -10.73 24.30 0.64
N PRO A 322 -11.90 24.89 0.99
CA PRO A 322 -12.54 24.84 2.32
C PRO A 322 -13.02 23.42 2.66
N HIS A 323 -13.12 23.13 3.96
CA HIS A 323 -13.60 21.83 4.42
C HIS A 323 -15.09 21.68 4.02
N PRO A 324 -15.47 20.62 3.29
CA PRO A 324 -16.87 20.38 2.97
C PRO A 324 -17.65 20.06 4.26
N GLU A 325 -18.83 20.66 4.39
CA GLU A 325 -19.75 20.36 5.49
C GLU A 325 -20.52 19.07 5.20
N TYR A 326 -19.97 17.94 5.62
CA TYR A 326 -20.70 16.67 5.64
C TYR A 326 -21.41 16.49 6.98
N ASN A 327 -22.73 16.30 6.94
CA ASN A 327 -23.49 15.88 8.11
C ASN A 327 -23.46 14.35 8.20
N PHE A 328 -22.72 13.84 9.19
CA PHE A 328 -22.68 12.41 9.49
C PHE A 328 -23.76 12.07 10.51
N SER A 329 -24.57 11.05 10.22
CA SER A 329 -25.52 10.52 11.20
C SER A 329 -24.77 9.74 12.29
N ALA A 330 -25.37 9.63 13.48
CA ALA A 330 -24.80 8.83 14.56
C ALA A 330 -24.60 7.35 14.15
N GLU A 331 -25.50 6.82 13.32
CA GLU A 331 -25.43 5.47 12.77
C GLU A 331 -24.22 5.30 11.84
N LEU A 332 -23.98 6.26 10.95
CA LEU A 332 -22.84 6.25 10.04
C LEU A 332 -21.51 6.37 10.80
N THR A 333 -21.45 7.23 11.81
CA THR A 333 -20.30 7.31 12.71
C THR A 333 -20.03 5.98 13.42
N ALA A 334 -21.06 5.34 13.97
CA ALA A 334 -20.93 4.06 14.66
C ALA A 334 -20.42 2.96 13.70
N LYS A 335 -20.85 3.00 12.44
CA LYS A 335 -20.39 2.12 11.37
C LYS A 335 -18.89 2.30 11.09
N PHE A 336 -18.39 3.53 11.00
CA PHE A 336 -16.97 3.80 10.81
C PHE A 336 -16.11 3.24 11.95
N VAL A 337 -16.56 3.44 13.19
CA VAL A 337 -15.91 2.89 14.39
C VAL A 337 -15.92 1.36 14.35
N SER A 338 -17.07 0.75 14.03
CA SER A 338 -17.17 -0.71 13.95
C SER A 338 -16.23 -1.33 12.92
N ILE A 339 -16.02 -0.67 11.77
CA ILE A 339 -15.10 -1.14 10.71
C ILE A 339 -13.65 -1.05 11.20
N ALA A 340 -13.27 0.06 11.82
CA ALA A 340 -11.89 0.28 12.27
C ALA A 340 -11.45 -0.70 13.37
N PHE A 341 -12.37 -1.06 14.27
CA PHE A 341 -12.11 -1.98 15.38
C PHE A 341 -12.50 -3.43 15.07
N GLN A 342 -12.85 -3.75 13.82
CA GLN A 342 -13.27 -5.10 13.47
C GLN A 342 -12.11 -6.11 13.54
N ASP A 343 -12.40 -7.30 14.09
CA ASP A 343 -11.51 -8.47 14.17
C ASP A 343 -10.13 -8.20 14.81
N ASP A 344 -10.01 -7.13 15.61
CA ASP A 344 -8.75 -6.68 16.19
C ASP A 344 -7.62 -6.59 15.14
N ALA A 345 -7.98 -6.30 13.89
CA ALA A 345 -7.04 -6.25 12.76
C ALA A 345 -5.98 -5.14 12.94
N TRP A 346 -6.32 -4.11 13.71
CA TRP A 346 -5.42 -3.03 14.14
C TRP A 346 -4.41 -3.45 15.23
N LEU A 347 -4.62 -4.60 15.88
CA LEU A 347 -3.70 -5.21 16.86
C LEU A 347 -2.84 -6.34 16.27
N SER A 348 -3.24 -6.87 15.12
CA SER A 348 -2.62 -8.04 14.54
C SER A 348 -1.29 -7.67 13.88
N GLY A 349 -0.20 -8.27 14.37
CA GLY A 349 1.15 -8.13 13.81
C GLY A 349 1.25 -8.54 12.34
N PRO A 350 2.41 -8.36 11.69
CA PRO A 350 2.55 -8.50 10.25
C PRO A 350 2.65 -9.99 9.88
N GLU A 351 1.57 -10.75 10.00
CA GLU A 351 1.50 -12.05 9.36
C GLU A 351 1.41 -11.83 7.84
N MET A 352 2.43 -12.32 7.14
CA MET A 352 2.70 -12.19 5.71
C MET A 352 1.43 -12.12 4.84
N GLY A 353 0.93 -10.89 4.60
CA GLY A 353 -0.34 -10.70 3.91
C GLY A 353 -0.75 -9.25 3.64
N ARG A 354 0.22 -8.38 3.30
CA ARG A 354 0.08 -7.08 2.59
C ARG A 354 -1.06 -6.13 3.01
N PHE A 355 -1.45 -6.15 4.28
CA PHE A 355 -2.07 -4.99 4.93
C PHE A 355 -1.02 -4.52 5.94
N SER A 356 -0.46 -3.32 5.78
CA SER A 356 0.48 -2.83 6.78
C SER A 356 -0.30 -2.41 8.01
N ILE A 357 0.14 -2.82 9.20
CA ILE A 357 -0.41 -2.44 10.52
C ILE A 357 -0.71 -0.93 10.59
N GLY A 358 0.14 -0.14 9.92
CA GLY A 358 -0.06 1.30 9.77
C GLY A 358 -1.42 1.72 9.20
N GLU A 359 -2.02 1.00 8.23
CA GLU A 359 -3.31 1.42 7.64
C GLU A 359 -4.44 1.34 8.69
N ALA A 360 -4.51 0.25 9.45
CA ALA A 360 -5.54 0.08 10.48
C ALA A 360 -5.32 1.06 11.66
N ALA A 361 -4.08 1.24 12.08
CA ALA A 361 -3.75 2.20 13.14
C ALA A 361 -4.05 3.64 12.75
N GLU A 362 -3.75 4.01 11.50
CA GLU A 362 -4.08 5.33 10.97
C GLU A 362 -5.58 5.60 11.00
N LEU A 363 -6.41 4.61 10.63
CA LEU A 363 -7.85 4.77 10.69
C LEU A 363 -8.32 5.07 12.11
N VAL A 364 -7.81 4.34 13.12
CA VAL A 364 -8.12 4.61 14.53
C VAL A 364 -7.71 6.02 14.94
N ILE A 365 -6.53 6.48 14.51
CA ILE A 365 -6.06 7.85 14.77
C ILE A 365 -7.03 8.87 14.16
N HIS A 366 -7.43 8.72 12.90
CA HIS A 366 -8.42 9.62 12.28
C HIS A 366 -9.72 9.66 13.08
N LEU A 367 -10.20 8.51 13.55
CA LEU A 367 -11.44 8.46 14.35
C LEU A 367 -11.34 9.20 15.68
N PHE A 368 -10.17 9.19 16.34
CA PHE A 368 -9.93 10.00 17.53
C PHE A 368 -9.73 11.48 17.23
N GLU A 369 -9.33 11.84 16.01
CA GLU A 369 -9.04 13.22 15.67
C GLU A 369 -10.24 14.02 15.17
N HIS A 370 -11.25 13.36 14.61
CA HIS A 370 -12.44 13.98 14.02
C HIS A 370 -13.58 14.12 15.03
N SER A 371 -14.10 15.34 15.21
CA SER A 371 -15.11 15.65 16.24
C SER A 371 -16.39 14.82 16.13
N PHE A 372 -16.82 14.50 14.91
CA PHE A 372 -18.04 13.72 14.66
C PHE A 372 -17.89 12.22 14.93
N THR A 373 -16.67 11.70 15.02
CA THR A 373 -16.37 10.29 15.36
C THR A 373 -15.82 10.12 16.77
N MET A 374 -15.15 11.15 17.31
CA MET A 374 -14.38 11.08 18.54
C MET A 374 -15.17 10.48 19.70
N ASN A 375 -16.35 11.01 20.03
CA ASN A 375 -17.13 10.50 21.17
C ASN A 375 -17.49 9.01 21.02
N VAL A 376 -17.86 8.57 19.83
CA VAL A 376 -18.25 7.18 19.57
C VAL A 376 -17.02 6.26 19.58
N ALA A 377 -15.90 6.71 19.03
CA ALA A 377 -14.64 5.98 19.05
C ALA A 377 -14.14 5.79 20.49
N PHE A 378 -14.16 6.84 21.31
CA PHE A 378 -13.80 6.78 22.73
C PHE A 378 -14.74 5.88 23.53
N ALA A 379 -16.05 6.00 23.33
CA ALA A 379 -17.03 5.12 23.98
C ALA A 379 -16.77 3.65 23.63
N HIS A 380 -16.56 3.34 22.34
CA HIS A 380 -16.25 1.98 21.89
C HIS A 380 -14.95 1.44 22.49
N PHE A 381 -13.90 2.28 22.51
CA PHE A 381 -12.60 1.90 23.05
C PHE A 381 -12.68 1.52 24.54
N VAL A 382 -13.46 2.28 25.32
CA VAL A 382 -13.73 2.00 26.74
C VAL A 382 -14.63 0.78 26.92
N ASP A 383 -15.75 0.72 26.20
CA ASP A 383 -16.76 -0.34 26.34
C ASP A 383 -16.20 -1.72 25.96
N LYS A 384 -15.26 -1.77 25.02
CA LYS A 384 -14.55 -3.00 24.62
C LYS A 384 -13.30 -3.30 25.44
N GLN A 385 -12.94 -2.41 26.37
CA GLN A 385 -11.75 -2.54 27.22
C GLN A 385 -10.47 -2.83 26.41
N LEU A 386 -10.22 -2.05 25.36
CA LEU A 386 -9.17 -2.36 24.38
C LEU A 386 -7.74 -2.29 24.93
N PHE A 387 -7.47 -1.60 26.05
CA PHE A 387 -6.15 -1.70 26.70
C PHE A 387 -5.84 -3.13 27.17
N GLY A 388 -6.87 -3.91 27.52
CA GLY A 388 -6.71 -5.31 27.93
C GLY A 388 -6.39 -6.25 26.78
N SER A 389 -6.70 -5.85 25.53
CA SER A 389 -6.42 -6.64 24.33
C SER A 389 -5.01 -6.44 23.79
N PHE A 390 -4.25 -5.47 24.31
CA PHE A 390 -2.88 -5.20 23.88
C PHE A 390 -1.93 -6.32 24.31
N SER A 391 -1.55 -7.17 23.37
CA SER A 391 -0.41 -8.06 23.53
C SER A 391 0.87 -7.28 23.28
N ILE A 392 1.59 -6.94 24.35
CA ILE A 392 2.92 -6.29 24.28
C ILE A 392 3.90 -7.31 23.69
N SER A 393 4.00 -7.31 22.36
CA SER A 393 4.82 -8.23 21.57
C SER A 393 6.18 -7.60 21.23
N ARG A 394 7.12 -8.41 20.75
CA ARG A 394 8.49 -8.00 20.41
C ARG A 394 8.56 -7.06 19.19
N SER A 395 7.50 -6.94 18.40
CA SER A 395 7.42 -5.93 17.35
C SER A 395 7.27 -4.56 18.01
N SER A 396 8.17 -3.64 17.70
CA SER A 396 8.02 -2.23 18.06
C SER A 396 6.81 -1.68 17.29
N ASP A 397 5.62 -1.83 17.84
CA ASP A 397 4.39 -1.33 17.24
C ASP A 397 4.32 0.20 17.50
N TRP A 398 5.13 0.95 16.76
CA TRP A 398 5.11 2.43 16.70
C TRP A 398 3.68 2.96 16.49
N ASP A 399 2.88 2.20 15.75
CA ASP A 399 1.47 2.43 15.50
C ASP A 399 0.65 2.47 16.81
N LEU A 400 0.88 1.53 17.72
CA LEU A 400 0.18 1.48 19.01
C LEU A 400 0.57 2.66 19.92
N SER A 401 1.85 3.02 19.94
CA SER A 401 2.32 4.22 20.66
C SER A 401 1.66 5.49 20.14
N THR A 402 1.46 5.59 18.81
CA THR A 402 0.81 6.73 18.17
C THR A 402 -0.69 6.78 18.49
N ILE A 403 -1.37 5.63 18.49
CA ILE A 403 -2.78 5.53 18.91
C ILE A 403 -2.95 6.01 20.36
N ILE A 404 -2.15 5.48 21.29
CA ILE A 404 -2.22 5.84 22.71
C ILE A 404 -1.88 7.32 22.91
N GLY A 405 -0.84 7.81 22.24
CA GLY A 405 -0.49 9.24 22.27
C GLY A 405 -1.63 10.13 21.79
N THR A 406 -2.30 9.76 20.70
CA THR A 406 -3.47 10.47 20.17
C THR A 406 -4.64 10.44 21.15
N PHE A 407 -4.92 9.28 21.75
CA PHE A 407 -5.96 9.11 22.76
C PHE A 407 -5.74 10.02 23.96
N VAL A 408 -4.53 10.04 24.51
CA VAL A 408 -4.14 10.90 25.66
C VAL A 408 -4.22 12.39 25.31
N ALA A 409 -3.70 12.77 24.14
CA ALA A 409 -3.76 14.15 23.67
C ALA A 409 -5.20 14.65 23.52
N ARG A 410 -6.11 13.79 23.02
CA ARG A 410 -7.52 14.14 22.82
C ARG A 410 -8.32 14.17 24.11
N LEU A 411 -8.04 13.31 25.08
CA LEU A 411 -8.60 13.45 26.43
C LEU A 411 -8.29 14.79 27.08
N SER A 412 -7.13 15.36 26.75
CA SER A 412 -6.66 16.64 27.29
C SER A 412 -7.28 17.86 26.60
N SER A 413 -7.94 17.68 25.45
CA SER A 413 -8.40 18.80 24.59
C SER A 413 -9.71 19.46 25.05
N GLY A 414 -10.53 18.78 25.86
CA GLY A 414 -11.85 19.26 26.28
C GLY A 414 -12.93 19.25 25.19
N GLU A 415 -12.66 18.65 24.02
CA GLU A 415 -13.61 18.53 22.89
C GLU A 415 -14.58 17.35 23.06
N LEU A 416 -14.31 16.44 23.99
CA LEU A 416 -15.13 15.26 24.27
C LEU A 416 -16.39 15.62 25.06
N ASP A 417 -17.44 14.82 24.87
CA ASP A 417 -18.59 14.84 25.77
C ASP A 417 -18.13 14.58 27.22
N PRO A 418 -18.56 15.38 28.21
CA PRO A 418 -18.06 15.27 29.59
C PRO A 418 -18.25 13.89 30.22
N LEU A 419 -19.33 13.17 29.87
CA LEU A 419 -19.58 11.83 30.39
C LEU A 419 -18.61 10.83 29.77
N ILE A 420 -18.38 10.93 28.45
CA ILE A 420 -17.41 10.07 27.75
C ILE A 420 -16.00 10.36 28.25
N GLN A 421 -15.62 11.63 28.40
CA GLN A 421 -14.32 12.03 28.94
C GLN A 421 -14.09 11.43 30.32
N GLN A 422 -15.05 11.55 31.24
CA GLN A 422 -14.92 10.99 32.58
C GLN A 422 -14.79 9.46 32.54
N ARG A 423 -15.65 8.76 31.78
CA ARG A 423 -15.58 7.30 31.65
C ARG A 423 -14.25 6.84 31.07
N SER A 424 -13.72 7.55 30.08
CA SER A 424 -12.42 7.26 29.47
C SER A 424 -11.26 7.54 30.43
N LEU A 425 -11.34 8.59 31.25
CA LEU A 425 -10.36 8.87 32.30
C LEU A 425 -10.38 7.78 33.39
N ASP A 426 -11.56 7.37 33.83
CA ASP A 426 -11.71 6.31 34.84
C ASP A 426 -11.10 5.00 34.32
N TYR A 427 -11.40 4.64 33.06
CA TYR A 427 -10.85 3.45 32.42
C TYR A 427 -9.32 3.52 32.22
N LEU A 428 -8.79 4.67 31.79
CA LEU A 428 -7.35 4.88 31.63
C LEU A 428 -6.59 4.75 32.95
N HIS A 429 -7.20 5.17 34.07
CA HIS A 429 -6.61 5.07 35.40
C HIS A 429 -6.90 3.75 36.12
N GLU A 430 -7.53 2.77 35.46
CA GLU A 430 -7.46 1.39 35.93
C GLU A 430 -6.00 0.91 35.89
N HIS A 431 -5.55 0.21 36.93
CA HIS A 431 -4.14 -0.17 37.07
C HIS A 431 -3.59 -0.91 35.84
N GLY A 432 -4.37 -1.83 35.25
CA GLY A 432 -3.96 -2.56 34.04
C GLY A 432 -3.84 -1.65 32.81
N SER A 433 -4.82 -0.78 32.59
CA SER A 433 -4.83 0.17 31.47
C SER A 433 -3.69 1.17 31.55
N LEU A 434 -3.48 1.77 32.74
CA LEU A 434 -2.41 2.75 32.96
C LEU A 434 -1.03 2.12 32.79
N HIS A 435 -0.85 0.90 33.31
CA HIS A 435 0.39 0.14 33.16
C HIS A 435 0.68 -0.14 31.69
N THR A 436 -0.29 -0.67 30.95
CA THR A 436 -0.13 -0.96 29.51
C THR A 436 0.18 0.31 28.72
N ALA A 437 -0.52 1.42 28.98
CA ALA A 437 -0.26 2.70 28.32
C ALA A 437 1.17 3.20 28.59
N CYS A 438 1.60 3.20 29.86
CA CYS A 438 2.97 3.61 30.21
C CYS A 438 4.02 2.71 29.56
N THR A 439 3.83 1.39 29.59
CA THR A 439 4.77 0.44 29.00
C THR A 439 4.95 0.68 27.50
N VAL A 440 3.86 0.80 26.74
CA VAL A 440 3.94 1.03 25.29
C VAL A 440 4.62 2.35 24.97
N LEU A 441 4.29 3.42 25.71
CA LEU A 441 4.88 4.74 25.46
C LEU A 441 6.37 4.81 25.87
N ILE A 442 6.79 4.14 26.95
CA ILE A 442 8.20 4.05 27.36
C ILE A 442 9.01 3.28 26.32
N VAL A 443 8.51 2.11 25.91
CA VAL A 443 9.17 1.24 24.94
C VAL A 443 9.37 1.96 23.60
N ASN A 444 8.39 2.73 23.15
CA ASN A 444 8.47 3.47 21.89
C ASN A 444 9.00 4.90 22.05
N ASN A 445 9.55 5.25 23.22
CA ASN A 445 10.13 6.57 23.50
C ASN A 445 9.20 7.77 23.21
N ASN A 446 7.90 7.64 23.47
CA ASN A 446 6.94 8.72 23.28
C ASN A 446 6.79 9.56 24.56
N ILE A 447 7.86 10.30 24.87
CA ILE A 447 7.96 11.12 26.10
C ILE A 447 6.86 12.19 26.16
N THR A 448 6.48 12.78 25.02
CA THR A 448 5.44 13.80 24.96
C THR A 448 4.10 13.25 25.43
N ALA A 449 3.70 12.07 24.95
CA ALA A 449 2.46 11.43 25.39
C ALA A 449 2.54 11.00 26.87
N LEU A 450 3.69 10.52 27.35
CA LEU A 450 3.89 10.21 28.78
C LEU A 450 3.67 11.44 29.65
N ARG A 451 4.23 12.60 29.26
CA ARG A 451 4.02 13.86 29.97
C ARG A 451 2.57 14.30 29.98
N GLN A 452 1.90 14.22 28.83
CA GLN A 452 0.47 14.52 28.75
C GLN A 452 -0.36 13.58 29.63
N LEU A 453 -0.01 12.29 29.69
CA LEU A 453 -0.67 11.31 30.56
C LEU A 453 -0.57 11.71 32.03
N THR A 454 0.60 12.16 32.49
CA THR A 454 0.75 12.65 33.88
C THR A 454 -0.07 13.90 34.18
N LEU A 455 -0.40 14.71 33.17
CA LEU A 455 -1.18 15.93 33.34
C LEU A 455 -2.69 15.66 33.46
N LEU A 456 -3.18 14.51 32.97
CA LEU A 456 -4.60 14.18 32.99
C LEU A 456 -5.13 14.01 34.42
N HIS A 457 -4.49 13.19 35.26
CA HIS A 457 -4.75 13.10 36.70
C HIS A 457 -3.48 12.76 37.49
N CYS A 458 -2.64 13.76 37.81
CA CYS A 458 -1.43 13.53 38.62
C CYS A 458 -1.69 13.15 40.10
N ASN A 459 -2.93 13.32 40.59
CA ASN A 459 -3.30 12.99 41.98
C ASN A 459 -3.88 11.58 42.13
N ASP A 460 -3.89 10.78 41.06
CA ASP A 460 -4.53 9.47 41.08
C ASP A 460 -3.77 8.46 41.97
N PRO A 461 -4.45 7.75 42.90
CA PRO A 461 -3.81 6.79 43.80
C PRO A 461 -3.21 5.57 43.10
N VAL A 462 -3.48 5.36 41.81
CA VAL A 462 -2.97 4.22 41.03
C VAL A 462 -1.51 4.44 40.57
N TRP A 463 -1.04 5.69 40.51
CA TRP A 463 0.33 6.02 40.07
C TRP A 463 1.44 5.29 40.85
N PRO A 464 1.46 5.27 42.19
CA PRO A 464 2.49 4.54 42.95
C PRO A 464 2.53 3.05 42.60
N GLN A 465 1.36 2.42 42.43
CA GLN A 465 1.25 1.00 42.09
C GLN A 465 1.75 0.76 40.66
N CYS A 466 1.37 1.60 39.71
CA CYS A 466 1.84 1.53 38.31
C CYS A 466 3.37 1.70 38.21
N LEU A 467 3.95 2.69 38.91
CA LEU A 467 5.39 2.92 38.92
C LEU A 467 6.15 1.74 39.53
N GLN A 468 5.60 1.11 40.58
CA GLN A 468 6.21 -0.08 41.17
C GLN A 468 6.20 -1.25 40.17
N SER A 469 5.08 -1.52 39.50
CA SER A 469 5.00 -2.57 38.47
C SER A 469 5.99 -2.36 37.33
N LEU A 470 6.10 -1.13 36.81
CA LEU A 470 7.08 -0.79 35.76
C LEU A 470 8.53 -1.01 36.20
N GLN A 471 8.85 -0.76 37.49
CA GLN A 471 10.18 -1.02 38.05
C GLN A 471 10.46 -2.52 38.21
N GLU A 472 9.47 -3.30 38.63
CA GLU A 472 9.59 -4.75 38.78
C GLU A 472 9.75 -5.44 37.42
N GLU A 473 9.13 -4.90 36.36
CA GLU A 473 9.21 -5.41 35.00
C GLU A 473 10.38 -4.84 34.17
N GLU A 474 11.21 -3.95 34.73
CA GLU A 474 12.32 -3.28 34.02
C GLU A 474 13.21 -4.27 33.24
N HIS A 475 13.54 -5.41 33.87
CA HIS A 475 14.35 -6.45 33.25
C HIS A 475 13.60 -7.20 32.12
N HIS A 476 12.28 -7.35 32.23
CA HIS A 476 11.46 -7.97 31.20
C HIS A 476 11.34 -7.04 29.97
N LEU A 477 11.10 -5.74 30.20
CA LEU A 477 11.08 -4.72 29.15
C LEU A 477 12.43 -4.63 28.41
N GLN A 478 13.53 -4.72 29.15
CA GLN A 478 14.88 -4.80 28.57
C GLN A 478 15.03 -6.02 27.64
N GLN A 479 14.58 -7.20 28.07
CA GLN A 479 14.72 -8.45 27.30
C GLN A 479 13.82 -8.47 26.06
N LEU A 480 12.61 -7.94 26.15
CA LEU A 480 11.66 -7.89 25.05
C LEU A 480 12.15 -6.94 23.95
N PHE A 481 12.55 -5.73 24.31
CA PHE A 481 12.75 -4.65 23.34
C PHE A 481 14.22 -4.29 23.06
N GLY A 482 15.16 -4.88 23.79
CA GLY A 482 16.60 -4.71 23.52
C GLY A 482 17.17 -3.34 23.89
N TYR A 483 16.43 -2.50 24.61
CA TYR A 483 16.92 -1.21 25.12
C TYR A 483 17.93 -1.38 26.26
N PRO A 484 18.90 -0.46 26.43
CA PRO A 484 19.76 -0.45 27.62
C PRO A 484 18.92 -0.30 28.89
N LYS A 485 19.28 -1.03 29.94
CA LYS A 485 18.58 -0.94 31.24
C LYS A 485 18.49 0.51 31.71
N GLU A 486 19.61 1.23 31.61
CA GLU A 486 19.76 2.61 32.05
C GLU A 486 18.76 3.56 31.37
N TRP A 487 18.35 3.24 30.14
CA TRP A 487 17.36 4.02 29.41
C TRP A 487 15.96 3.85 30.00
N ILE A 488 15.55 2.60 30.25
CA ILE A 488 14.25 2.30 30.86
C ILE A 488 14.20 2.87 32.28
N THR A 489 15.28 2.71 33.07
CA THR A 489 15.40 3.33 34.40
C THR A 489 15.21 4.85 34.31
N TRP A 490 15.84 5.49 33.32
CA TRP A 490 15.75 6.93 33.13
C TRP A 490 14.33 7.39 32.78
N CYS A 491 13.64 6.70 31.85
CA CYS A 491 12.26 7.03 31.50
C CYS A 491 11.32 6.90 32.71
N ILE A 492 11.45 5.84 33.51
CA ILE A 492 10.64 5.65 34.73
C ILE A 492 10.95 6.74 35.75
N ALA A 493 12.21 7.14 35.89
CA ALA A 493 12.61 8.22 36.80
C ALA A 493 12.09 9.59 36.34
N ASP A 494 12.13 9.89 35.04
CA ASP A 494 11.57 11.11 34.44
C ASP A 494 10.05 11.17 34.68
N LEU A 495 9.35 10.07 34.40
CA LEU A 495 7.91 9.94 34.65
C LEU A 495 7.55 10.21 36.11
N LYS A 496 8.30 9.61 37.05
CA LYS A 496 8.10 9.83 38.48
C LYS A 496 8.31 11.29 38.87
N ALA A 497 9.37 11.93 38.35
CA ALA A 497 9.66 13.32 38.63
C ALA A 497 8.56 14.25 38.09
N ASP A 498 8.03 13.97 36.89
CA ASP A 498 6.95 14.76 36.30
C ASP A 498 5.65 14.64 37.10
N ILE A 499 5.29 13.45 37.60
CA ILE A 499 4.13 13.26 38.49
C ILE A 499 4.30 14.08 39.78
N GLU A 500 5.47 14.00 40.43
CA GLU A 500 5.77 14.74 41.66
C GLU A 500 5.70 16.26 41.44
N GLN A 501 6.25 16.76 40.33
CA GLN A 501 6.19 18.18 39.98
C GLN A 501 4.76 18.66 39.72
N ASN A 502 3.97 17.87 39.01
CA ASN A 502 2.58 18.21 38.71
C ASN A 502 1.71 18.19 39.98
N TRP A 503 1.96 17.25 40.89
CA TRP A 503 1.33 17.21 42.21
C TRP A 503 1.62 18.49 43.02
N ILE A 504 2.88 18.93 43.06
CA ILE A 504 3.28 20.18 43.74
C ILE A 504 2.60 21.40 43.11
N LYS A 505 2.51 21.47 41.78
CA LYS A 505 1.83 22.58 41.08
C LYS A 505 0.35 22.65 41.44
N LEU A 506 -0.34 21.50 41.51
CA LEU A 506 -1.73 21.44 41.95
C LEU A 506 -1.88 21.85 43.42
N ALA A 507 -1.02 21.33 44.32
CA ALA A 507 -1.09 21.62 45.75
C ALA A 507 -0.80 23.09 46.09
N THR A 508 0.01 23.78 45.27
CA THR A 508 0.39 25.18 45.48
C THR A 508 -0.57 26.19 44.81
N GLY A 509 -1.56 25.73 44.04
CA GLY A 509 -2.58 26.58 43.44
C GLY A 509 -2.07 27.57 42.39
N VAL A 510 -0.85 27.38 41.86
CA VAL A 510 -0.29 28.24 40.81
C VAL A 510 -0.93 27.85 39.46
N HIS A 511 -2.17 28.27 39.25
CA HIS A 511 -2.78 28.24 37.93
C HIS A 511 -2.14 29.34 37.07
N SER A 512 -1.39 28.94 36.03
CA SER A 512 -1.07 29.85 34.92
C SER A 512 -2.37 30.15 34.17
N SER A 513 -3.11 31.16 34.64
CA SER A 513 -4.20 31.79 33.90
C SER A 513 -3.63 32.41 32.61
N GLY A 514 -3.94 31.81 31.46
CA GLY A 514 -3.55 32.37 30.16
C GLY A 514 -3.71 31.39 28.99
N MET A 515 -4.85 30.73 28.83
CA MET A 515 -5.23 30.14 27.55
C MET A 515 -6.13 31.12 26.79
N THR A 516 -5.50 32.06 26.10
CA THR A 516 -6.07 32.75 24.94
C THR A 516 -5.04 32.68 23.83
N HIS A 517 -5.47 32.15 22.69
CA HIS A 517 -4.74 32.08 21.42
C HIS A 517 -3.90 33.33 21.13
N ASP A 518 -2.58 33.14 21.03
CA ASP A 518 -1.77 33.78 19.99
C ASP A 518 -0.46 32.98 19.82
N MET A 519 -0.38 32.15 18.78
CA MET A 519 0.88 31.52 18.39
C MET A 519 1.77 32.58 17.73
N ARG A 520 2.70 33.15 18.50
CA ARG A 520 3.99 33.61 17.97
C ARG A 520 5.07 32.62 18.39
N PRO A 521 6.07 32.35 17.53
CA PRO A 521 7.11 31.39 17.83
C PRO A 521 7.94 31.94 19.00
N VAL A 522 7.77 31.34 20.18
CA VAL A 522 8.69 31.56 21.29
C VAL A 522 9.96 30.84 20.89
N GLN A 523 10.97 31.64 20.56
CA GLN A 523 12.35 31.22 20.44
C GLN A 523 12.79 30.77 21.85
N GLU A 524 12.58 29.49 22.16
CA GLU A 524 12.90 28.91 23.45
C GLU A 524 14.40 29.05 23.75
N ASP A 525 14.68 29.49 24.98
CA ASP A 525 16.01 29.72 25.52
C ASP A 525 16.86 28.43 25.50
N ASN A 526 17.66 28.33 24.45
CA ASN A 526 18.69 27.31 24.22
C ASN A 526 19.68 27.13 25.40
N GLU A 527 19.72 28.08 26.34
CA GLU A 527 20.56 28.07 27.54
C GLU A 527 19.99 27.21 28.68
N GLN A 528 18.67 27.12 28.86
CA GLN A 528 18.07 26.26 29.90
C GLN A 528 18.13 24.77 29.53
N ILE A 529 17.94 24.46 28.24
CA ILE A 529 18.14 23.11 27.71
C ILE A 529 19.62 22.72 27.84
N LYS A 530 20.57 23.58 27.45
CA LYS A 530 22.01 23.31 27.66
C LYS A 530 22.39 23.11 29.13
N SER A 531 21.78 23.87 30.05
CA SER A 531 22.02 23.74 31.50
C SER A 531 21.55 22.39 32.05
N ALA A 532 20.36 21.93 31.65
CA ALA A 532 19.82 20.62 32.00
C ALA A 532 20.66 19.48 31.39
N TRP A 533 21.11 19.65 30.14
CA TRP A 533 21.94 18.67 29.43
C TRP A 533 23.36 18.56 29.99
N SER A 534 23.91 19.63 30.58
CA SER A 534 25.25 19.62 31.20
C SER A 534 25.34 18.79 32.49
N LYS A 535 24.21 18.48 33.14
CA LYS A 535 24.16 17.79 34.44
C LYS A 535 24.01 16.27 34.34
N VAL A 536 23.78 15.73 33.14
CA VAL A 536 23.58 14.28 32.92
C VAL A 536 24.92 13.60 32.59
N LYS A 537 25.51 12.92 33.57
CA LYS A 537 26.79 12.17 33.45
C LYS A 537 26.70 10.85 32.66
N VAL A 538 25.63 10.62 31.89
CA VAL A 538 25.34 9.32 31.24
C VAL A 538 25.36 9.40 29.70
N LEU A 539 25.96 10.43 29.11
CA LEU A 539 26.06 10.57 27.65
C LEU A 539 26.92 9.52 26.88
N PRO A 540 27.94 8.84 27.45
CA PRO A 540 28.80 7.97 26.64
C PRO A 540 28.10 6.76 25.99
N PRO A 541 27.18 6.03 26.67
CA PRO A 541 26.52 4.85 26.07
C PRO A 541 25.50 5.20 24.98
N LEU A 542 24.73 6.28 25.13
CA LEU A 542 23.67 6.67 24.18
C LEU A 542 24.26 7.19 22.86
N LEU A 543 25.30 8.04 22.93
CA LEU A 543 26.03 8.51 21.75
C LEU A 543 26.76 7.38 21.04
N HIS A 544 27.22 6.36 21.77
CA HIS A 544 27.86 5.18 21.20
C HIS A 544 26.83 4.28 20.50
N TRP A 545 25.65 4.07 21.09
CA TRP A 545 24.56 3.29 20.50
C TRP A 545 23.97 3.96 19.25
N VAL A 546 23.67 5.27 19.31
CA VAL A 546 23.20 6.05 18.15
C VAL A 546 24.23 6.04 17.01
N ARG A 547 25.53 6.16 17.32
CA ARG A 547 26.59 6.06 16.29
C ARG A 547 26.69 4.67 15.68
N GLN A 548 26.50 3.59 16.45
CA GLN A 548 26.57 2.22 15.94
C GLN A 548 25.36 1.83 15.08
N HIS A 549 24.18 2.41 15.33
CA HIS A 549 22.98 2.13 14.55
C HIS A 549 22.85 3.01 13.30
N HIS A 550 23.20 4.30 13.36
CA HIS A 550 23.24 5.13 12.13
C HIS A 550 24.34 4.72 11.14
N THR A 551 25.47 4.16 11.61
CA THR A 551 26.48 3.61 10.68
C THR A 551 26.04 2.31 10.02
N ARG A 552 25.12 1.55 10.63
CA ARG A 552 24.54 0.34 10.03
C ARG A 552 23.48 0.67 8.97
N GLU A 553 22.70 1.73 9.15
CA GLU A 553 21.75 2.20 8.13
C GLU A 553 22.46 2.91 6.96
N ALA A 554 23.49 3.72 7.23
CA ALA A 554 24.28 4.35 6.16
C ALA A 554 25.06 3.33 5.30
N LEU A 555 25.55 2.24 5.90
CA LEU A 555 26.18 1.13 5.16
C LEU A 555 25.16 0.23 4.43
N SER A 556 23.88 0.29 4.80
CA SER A 556 22.80 -0.38 4.07
C SER A 556 22.37 0.41 2.84
N GLU A 557 22.36 1.74 2.92
CA GLU A 557 22.03 2.62 1.78
C GLU A 557 23.18 2.72 0.74
N GLU A 558 24.45 2.57 1.14
CA GLU A 558 25.58 2.53 0.18
C GLU A 558 25.73 1.20 -0.58
N VAL A 559 25.08 0.11 -0.12
CA VAL A 559 25.12 -1.20 -0.81
C VAL A 559 23.97 -1.36 -1.83
N GLU A 560 22.98 -0.47 -1.83
CA GLU A 560 21.92 -0.43 -2.86
C GLU A 560 22.18 0.57 -4.01
N LEU A 561 23.39 1.16 -4.08
CA LEU A 561 23.81 2.08 -5.15
C LEU A 561 25.07 1.65 -5.94
N VAL A 562 25.32 0.33 -6.02
CA VAL A 562 26.21 -0.33 -6.99
C VAL A 562 25.47 -1.49 -7.64
#